data_AF-A0A1Q6JT27-F1
#
_entry.id   AF-A0A1Q6JT27-F1
#
_cell.length_a   1.000
_cell.length_b   1.000
_cell.length_c   1.000
_cell.angle_alpha   90.00
_cell.angle_beta   90.00
_cell.angle_gamma   90.00
#
_symmetry.space_group_name_H-M   'P 1'
#
loop_
_entity.id
_entity.type
_entity.pdbx_description
1 polymer ?
#
loop_
_entity_poly.entity_id
_entity_poly.type
_entity_poly.pdbx_seq_one_letter_code
_entity_poly.pdbx_strand_id
1 'polypeptide(L)'
;MMLPEEIIVRPVVTEKSNDELQLGKYTFEVNKKATKVQIAKAVEKLFEVKVLNVNTMIVKGKTKRVRYQEGKTPDWKKAIVTIDTNPSDKTYLGKGGKSVKVSKKYKDSIDEFMGA
;
A
#
# COMPACT_ATOMS: atom_id res chain seq x y z
N MET A 1 15.49 -9.78 -5.63
CA MET A 1 14.37 -9.32 -4.78
C MET A 1 14.14 -7.86 -5.13
N MET A 2 12.92 -7.41 -5.44
CA MET A 2 12.68 -6.01 -5.78
C MET A 2 12.83 -5.14 -4.53
N LEU A 3 13.35 -3.93 -4.69
CA LEU A 3 13.46 -2.95 -3.62
C LEU A 3 12.06 -2.39 -3.27
N PRO A 4 11.76 -2.08 -2.00
CA PRO A 4 10.50 -1.46 -1.60
C PRO A 4 10.13 -0.22 -2.42
N GLU A 5 11.12 0.60 -2.72
CA GLU A 5 11.02 1.86 -3.47
C GLU A 5 10.68 1.63 -4.95
N GLU A 6 10.99 0.44 -5.49
CA GLU A 6 10.63 0.05 -6.86
C GLU A 6 9.21 -0.57 -6.94
N ILE A 7 8.66 -0.99 -5.81
CA ILE A 7 7.36 -1.65 -5.73
C ILE A 7 6.24 -0.62 -5.67
N ILE A 8 6.36 0.40 -4.83
CA ILE A 8 5.39 1.49 -4.69
C ILE A 8 5.80 2.65 -5.60
N VAL A 9 4.97 2.97 -6.58
CA VAL A 9 5.29 4.01 -7.58
C VAL A 9 4.79 5.38 -7.12
N ARG A 10 3.52 5.47 -6.71
CA ARG A 10 2.88 6.72 -6.24
C ARG A 10 1.54 6.46 -5.55
N PRO A 11 1.07 7.38 -4.68
CA PRO A 11 -0.30 7.37 -4.19
C PRO A 11 -1.28 7.73 -5.32
N VAL A 12 -2.50 7.20 -5.22
CA VAL A 12 -3.61 7.50 -6.15
C VAL A 12 -4.69 8.24 -5.38
N VAL A 13 -4.82 9.54 -5.65
CA VAL A 13 -5.80 10.43 -5.03
C VAL A 13 -6.98 10.62 -6.00
N THR A 14 -8.17 10.26 -5.51
CA THR A 14 -9.48 10.32 -6.17
C THR A 14 -10.55 10.51 -5.09
N GLU A 15 -11.75 10.96 -5.44
CA GLU A 15 -12.87 11.08 -4.49
C GLU A 15 -13.10 9.77 -3.73
N LYS A 16 -13.19 8.65 -4.46
CA LYS A 16 -13.34 7.32 -3.88
C LYS A 16 -12.19 6.93 -2.94
N SER A 17 -10.94 7.22 -3.31
CA SER A 17 -9.83 6.86 -2.42
C SER A 17 -9.87 7.68 -1.13
N ASN A 18 -10.31 8.94 -1.19
CA ASN A 18 -10.48 9.79 -0.02
C ASN A 18 -11.58 9.26 0.91
N ASP A 19 -12.71 8.82 0.35
CA ASP A 19 -13.77 8.17 1.14
C ASP A 19 -13.24 6.90 1.85
N GLU A 20 -12.39 6.14 1.14
CA GLU A 20 -11.78 4.92 1.66
C GLU A 20 -10.71 5.18 2.74
N LEU A 21 -10.14 6.39 2.85
CA LEU A 21 -9.16 6.74 3.89
C LEU A 21 -9.75 6.60 5.30
N GLN A 22 -11.02 6.97 5.49
CA GLN A 22 -11.71 6.85 6.78
C GLN A 22 -11.80 5.39 7.26
N LEU A 23 -11.73 4.44 6.32
CA LEU A 23 -11.75 3.00 6.59
C LEU A 23 -10.32 2.41 6.70
N GLY A 24 -9.28 3.25 6.76
CA GLY A 24 -7.89 2.83 6.81
C GLY A 24 -7.41 2.18 5.50
N LYS A 25 -8.03 2.51 4.37
CA LYS A 25 -7.67 1.96 3.05
C LYS A 25 -6.95 3.00 2.21
N TYR A 26 -5.77 2.63 1.72
CA TYR A 26 -4.89 3.49 0.94
C TYR A 26 -4.67 2.90 -0.45
N THR A 27 -4.78 3.73 -1.48
CA THR A 27 -4.67 3.28 -2.88
C THR A 27 -3.35 3.73 -3.51
N PHE A 28 -2.56 2.77 -3.98
CA PHE A 28 -1.28 3.01 -4.63
C PHE A 28 -1.28 2.53 -6.08
N GLU A 29 -0.52 3.21 -6.92
CA GLU A 29 0.02 2.63 -8.14
C GLU A 29 1.30 1.87 -7.78
N VAL A 30 1.36 0.61 -8.21
CA VAL A 30 2.46 -0.29 -7.88
C VAL A 30 3.02 -0.95 -9.14
N ASN A 31 4.23 -1.48 -9.01
CA ASN A 31 4.87 -2.23 -10.08
C ASN A 31 4.00 -3.44 -10.50
N LYS A 32 3.76 -3.58 -11.81
CA LYS A 32 2.94 -4.67 -12.37
C LYS A 32 3.42 -6.06 -11.98
N LYS A 33 4.72 -6.25 -11.79
CA LYS A 33 5.31 -7.55 -11.45
C LYS A 33 5.23 -7.86 -9.95
N ALA A 34 4.90 -6.87 -9.10
CA ALA A 34 4.84 -7.06 -7.66
C ALA A 34 3.68 -7.97 -7.23
N THR A 35 3.99 -8.87 -6.29
CA THR A 35 3.00 -9.74 -5.62
C THR A 35 2.41 -9.04 -4.40
N LYS A 36 1.24 -9.49 -3.93
CA LYS A 36 0.58 -8.93 -2.74
C LYS A 36 1.47 -8.92 -1.49
N VAL A 37 2.24 -9.99 -1.29
CA VAL A 37 3.17 -10.14 -0.15
C VAL A 37 4.30 -9.12 -0.23
N GLN A 38 4.82 -8.86 -1.44
CA GLN A 38 5.86 -7.86 -1.64
C GLN A 38 5.33 -6.45 -1.39
N ILE A 39 4.12 -6.14 -1.88
CA ILE A 39 3.45 -4.86 -1.65
C ILE A 39 3.24 -4.62 -0.15
N ALA A 40 2.71 -5.61 0.58
CA ALA A 40 2.52 -5.51 2.03
C ALA A 40 3.84 -5.18 2.74
N LYS A 41 4.90 -5.95 2.47
CA LYS A 41 6.22 -5.71 3.08
C LYS A 41 6.83 -4.36 2.69
N ALA A 42 6.61 -3.90 1.46
CA ALA A 42 7.10 -2.59 1.01
C ALA A 42 6.40 -1.45 1.75
N VAL A 43 5.06 -1.50 1.85
CA VAL A 43 4.26 -0.50 2.59
C VAL A 43 4.62 -0.50 4.07
N GLU A 44 4.71 -1.67 4.72
CA GLU A 44 5.10 -1.76 6.14
C GLU A 44 6.50 -1.18 6.39
N LYS A 45 7.41 -1.30 5.42
CA LYS A 45 8.80 -0.80 5.57
C LYS A 45 8.92 0.69 5.27
N LEU A 46 8.26 1.19 4.24
CA LEU A 46 8.36 2.59 3.82
C LEU A 46 7.59 3.53 4.74
N PHE A 47 6.40 3.12 5.18
CA PHE A 47 5.50 3.99 5.95
C PHE A 47 5.44 3.64 7.43
N GLU A 48 6.14 2.58 7.86
CA GLU A 48 6.12 2.11 9.24
C GLU A 48 4.71 1.84 9.76
N VAL A 49 3.80 1.39 8.88
CA VAL A 49 2.42 1.03 9.23
C VAL A 49 2.29 -0.48 9.38
N LYS A 50 1.22 -0.93 10.03
CA LYS A 50 0.87 -2.34 10.07
C LYS A 50 -0.15 -2.66 8.98
N VAL A 51 0.19 -3.55 8.05
CA VAL A 51 -0.74 -3.93 6.97
C VAL A 51 -1.59 -5.13 7.38
N LEU A 52 -2.92 -5.00 7.21
CA LEU A 52 -3.90 -6.06 7.45
C LEU A 52 -4.19 -6.86 6.18
N ASN A 53 -4.43 -6.16 5.06
CA ASN A 53 -4.82 -6.80 3.81
C ASN A 53 -4.38 -5.99 2.59
N VAL A 54 -4.21 -6.68 1.45
CA VAL A 54 -3.85 -6.08 0.16
C VAL A 54 -4.75 -6.64 -0.96
N ASN A 55 -5.47 -5.73 -1.60
CA ASN A 55 -6.25 -5.99 -2.80
C ASN A 55 -5.53 -5.38 -4.00
N THR A 56 -5.40 -6.14 -5.09
CA THR A 56 -4.70 -5.66 -6.29
C THR A 56 -5.53 -5.91 -7.52
N MET A 57 -5.49 -4.98 -8.47
CA MET A 57 -6.11 -5.13 -9.79
C MET A 57 -5.23 -4.51 -10.87
N ILE A 58 -5.32 -5.02 -12.10
CA ILE A 58 -4.67 -4.40 -13.26
C ILE A 58 -5.66 -3.43 -13.88
N VAL A 59 -5.29 -2.16 -13.95
CA VAL A 59 -6.03 -1.12 -14.66
C VAL A 59 -5.51 -1.08 -16.08
N LYS A 60 -6.39 -1.36 -17.05
CA LYS A 60 -6.05 -1.29 -18.46
C LYS A 60 -5.89 0.15 -18.90
N GLY A 61 -4.79 0.41 -19.60
CA GLY A 61 -4.56 1.71 -20.22
C GLY A 61 -5.61 2.00 -21.27
N LYS A 62 -5.99 3.26 -21.40
CA LYS A 62 -7.00 3.70 -22.36
C LYS A 62 -6.33 3.99 -23.70
N THR A 63 -6.99 3.61 -24.79
CA THR A 63 -6.60 4.09 -26.13
C THR A 63 -6.86 5.59 -26.20
N LYS A 64 -5.88 6.33 -26.68
CA LYS A 64 -5.91 7.79 -26.80
C LYS A 64 -5.33 8.17 -28.15
N ARG A 65 -5.90 9.18 -28.79
CA ARG A 65 -5.41 9.70 -30.07
C ARG A 65 -4.81 11.08 -29.86
N VAL A 66 -3.63 11.30 -30.44
CA VAL A 66 -3.02 12.63 -30.51
C VAL A 66 -2.91 12.99 -31.98
N ARG A 67 -3.65 14.02 -32.39
CA ARG A 67 -3.82 14.44 -33.79
C ARG A 67 -4.25 13.28 -34.70
N TYR A 68 -3.31 12.68 -35.43
CA TYR A 68 -3.54 11.57 -36.36
C TYR A 68 -3.02 10.21 -35.85
N GLN A 69 -2.21 10.17 -34.79
CA GLN A 69 -1.68 8.91 -34.26
C GLN A 69 -2.53 8.38 -33.11
N GLU A 70 -2.94 7.12 -33.21
CA GLU A 70 -3.53 6.38 -32.11
C GLU A 70 -2.43 5.74 -31.27
N GLY A 71 -2.53 5.92 -29.95
CA GLY A 71 -1.65 5.32 -28.97
C GLY A 71 -2.45 4.76 -27.80
N LYS A 72 -1.78 4.07 -26.88
CA LYS A 72 -2.40 3.54 -25.67
C LYS A 72 -1.60 3.99 -24.46
N THR A 73 -2.27 4.47 -23.42
CA THR A 73 -1.60 4.71 -22.14
C THR A 73 -1.10 3.38 -21.58
N PRO A 74 -0.01 3.37 -20.78
CA PRO A 74 0.43 2.14 -20.14
C PRO A 74 -0.68 1.57 -19.25
N ASP A 75 -0.85 0.25 -19.26
CA ASP A 75 -1.56 -0.44 -18.17
C ASP A 75 -0.82 -0.11 -16.86
N TRP A 76 -1.46 -0.24 -15.71
CA TRP A 76 -0.81 -0.13 -14.40
C TRP A 76 -1.48 -1.06 -13.40
N LYS A 77 -0.81 -1.34 -12.28
CA LYS A 77 -1.38 -2.17 -11.21
C LYS A 77 -1.78 -1.23 -10.07
N LYS A 78 -3.05 -1.29 -9.71
CA LYS A 78 -3.61 -0.62 -8.54
C LYS A 78 -3.53 -1.57 -7.35
N ALA A 79 -3.04 -1.08 -6.22
CA ALA A 79 -3.10 -1.77 -4.95
C ALA A 79 -3.92 -0.94 -3.95
N ILE A 80 -4.92 -1.56 -3.34
CA ILE A 80 -5.67 -1.01 -2.21
C ILE A 80 -5.18 -1.75 -0.98
N VAL A 81 -4.58 -1.02 -0.04
CA VAL A 81 -3.93 -1.57 1.14
C VAL A 81 -4.71 -1.12 2.36
N THR A 82 -5.13 -2.09 3.18
CA THR A 82 -5.79 -1.82 4.45
C THR A 82 -4.75 -1.87 5.56
N ILE A 83 -4.62 -0.78 6.31
CA ILE A 83 -3.75 -0.72 7.48
C ILE A 83 -4.54 -0.94 8.76
N ASP A 84 -3.81 -1.30 9.81
CA ASP A 84 -4.33 -1.31 11.17
C ASP A 84 -4.28 0.11 11.73
N THR A 85 -5.43 0.67 12.06
CA THR A 85 -5.55 2.00 12.67
C THR A 85 -5.37 1.96 14.18
N ASN A 86 -5.28 0.76 14.79
CA ASN A 86 -4.99 0.60 16.21
C ASN A 86 -3.97 -0.53 16.41
N PRO A 87 -2.70 -0.30 16.03
CA PRO A 87 -1.66 -1.31 16.08
C PRO A 87 -1.36 -1.69 17.53
N SER A 88 -1.68 -2.94 17.90
CA SER A 88 -1.37 -3.51 19.21
C SER A 88 0.00 -4.18 19.24
N ASP A 89 0.67 -4.12 20.40
CA ASP A 89 1.95 -4.80 20.63
C ASP A 89 1.77 -6.32 20.58
N LYS A 90 2.60 -7.00 19.77
CA LYS A 90 2.65 -8.47 19.80
C LYS A 90 3.38 -8.94 21.06
N THR A 91 2.69 -9.73 21.87
CA THR A 91 3.25 -10.43 23.03
C THR A 91 3.58 -11.86 22.66
N TYR A 92 4.73 -12.35 23.11
CA TYR A 92 5.10 -13.77 22.99
C TYR A 92 5.47 -14.34 24.33
N LEU A 93 5.21 -15.63 24.51
CA LEU A 93 5.67 -16.41 25.64
C LEU A 93 7.14 -16.77 25.42
N GLY A 94 8.03 -16.19 26.23
CA GLY A 94 9.44 -16.57 26.27
C GLY A 94 9.68 -17.88 27.03
N LYS A 95 10.89 -18.43 26.94
CA LYS A 95 11.31 -19.56 27.77
C LYS A 95 11.11 -19.20 29.25
N GLY A 96 10.33 -20.02 29.97
CA GLY A 96 9.98 -19.81 31.38
C GLY A 96 8.64 -19.11 31.64
N GLY A 97 7.75 -18.99 30.65
CA GLY A 97 6.38 -18.49 30.84
C GLY A 97 6.25 -16.97 30.98
N LYS A 98 7.37 -16.23 30.83
CA LYS A 98 7.37 -14.77 30.88
C LYS A 98 6.94 -14.19 29.53
N SER A 99 6.01 -13.24 29.54
CA SER A 99 5.60 -12.51 28.34
C SER A 99 6.68 -11.49 27.95
N VAL A 100 7.20 -11.61 26.73
CA VAL A 100 8.14 -10.66 26.14
C VAL A 100 7.38 -9.82 25.11
N LYS A 101 7.44 -8.50 25.25
CA LYS A 101 6.85 -7.54 24.30
C LYS A 101 7.91 -7.17 23.25
N VAL A 102 7.51 -7.08 21.98
CA VAL A 102 8.32 -6.34 20.99
C VAL A 102 7.65 -5.04 20.65
N SER A 103 8.32 -3.96 21.03
CA SER A 103 7.92 -2.59 20.76
C SER A 103 8.35 -2.23 19.35
N LYS A 104 7.48 -2.46 18.37
CA LYS A 104 7.59 -1.83 17.06
C LYS A 104 6.50 -0.76 16.98
N LYS A 105 6.92 0.51 16.97
CA LYS A 105 5.98 1.63 16.81
C LYS A 105 5.47 1.61 15.37
N TYR A 106 4.16 1.60 15.21
CA TYR A 106 3.53 1.75 13.91
C TYR A 106 2.81 3.09 13.84
N LYS A 107 2.71 3.65 12.65
CA LYS A 107 1.87 4.82 12.37
C LYS A 107 0.44 4.37 12.08
N ASP A 108 -0.51 5.24 12.43
CA ASP A 108 -1.95 5.02 12.22
C ASP A 108 -2.45 5.64 10.91
N SER A 109 -1.61 6.44 10.24
CA SER A 109 -1.92 7.13 8.98
C SER A 109 -0.70 7.24 8.06
N ILE A 110 -0.95 7.38 6.76
CA ILE A 110 0.07 7.66 5.74
C ILE A 110 -0.08 9.11 5.25
N ASP A 111 0.89 9.95 5.60
CA ASP A 111 0.85 11.42 5.41
C ASP A 111 0.76 11.83 3.92
N GLU A 112 1.24 10.99 3.02
CA GLU A 112 1.30 11.24 1.57
C GLU A 112 -0.07 11.34 0.90
N PHE A 113 -1.14 10.93 1.59
CA PHE A 113 -2.52 11.09 1.13
C PHE A 113 -3.20 12.36 1.66
N MET A 114 -2.55 13.08 2.58
CA MET A 114 -3.10 14.28 3.23
C MET A 114 -2.54 15.59 2.65
N GLY A 115 -1.54 15.52 1.77
CA GLY A 115 -0.91 16.68 1.14
C GLY A 115 -1.30 16.86 -0.32
N ALA A 116 -2.50 17.38 -0.57
CA ALA A 116 -2.93 17.97 -1.83
C ALA A 116 -3.75 19.24 -1.56
#